data_AF-A0A9N8F2Z4-F1
#
_entry.id   AF-A0A9N8F2Z4-F1
#
_cell.length_a   1.000
_cell.length_b   1.000
_cell.length_c   1.000
_cell.angle_alpha   90.00
_cell.angle_beta   90.00
_cell.angle_gamma   90.00
#
_symmetry.space_group_name_H-M   'P 1'
#
loop_
_entity.id
_entity.type
_entity.pdbx_description
1 polymer ?
#
loop_
_entity_poly.entity_id
_entity_poly.type
_entity_poly.pdbx_seq_one_letter_code
_entity_poly.pdbx_strand_id
1 'polypeptide(L)'
;MMMRLPTSTSRSALGVWWFLVVLLPCSFGFLPYRNYNGSFRSYQYYASQEVSTTTITAATTATASEYATERNMFHDYDKPILLIGSSSSPENNELNQLANGFLQEHFPTASVVVPYNGDLLLEEIHSRSYAWPNIVLVDFATLDTAKVQDAKETVQRLYQDAGLLSIYVNVQHQASAELEDSVLVPYSDYELCIASQDDSEHIQWELTRLVARARLAPAIPGSTSGINTAHLTMGQHTFFLSLSFPEIAQVQPYVNQMCKDVDAMEYRADLLDCRDSRFDLLHGMQLLRHYCRPHLLRNPALPFSGSAILEDVMPIVYTVRTQHQAGTYPDDVEQGIPKMFELLHWGLRGGVEVL
;
A
#
# COMPACT_ATOMS: atom_id res chain seq x y z
N MET A 1 -24.67 27.46 -62.29
CA MET A 1 -24.49 26.54 -61.14
C MET A 1 -23.43 27.18 -60.25
N MET A 2 -23.89 27.94 -59.25
CA MET A 2 -23.13 28.99 -58.57
C MET A 2 -23.07 28.72 -57.07
N MET A 3 -21.97 29.15 -56.47
CA MET A 3 -21.47 28.93 -55.10
C MET A 3 -22.37 29.38 -53.93
N ARG A 4 -22.03 28.78 -52.76
CA ARG A 4 -22.10 29.26 -51.36
C ARG A 4 -23.48 29.33 -50.67
N LEU A 5 -23.58 28.71 -49.48
CA LEU A 5 -23.53 29.36 -48.15
C LEU A 5 -23.25 28.33 -47.02
N PRO A 6 -22.77 28.76 -45.83
CA PRO A 6 -22.15 27.93 -44.79
C PRO A 6 -22.88 27.95 -43.42
N THR A 7 -22.22 27.35 -42.42
CA THR A 7 -22.30 27.55 -40.96
C THR A 7 -23.30 26.73 -40.13
N SER A 8 -22.77 25.72 -39.42
CA SER A 8 -23.31 25.29 -38.12
C SER A 8 -22.32 25.71 -37.02
N THR A 9 -22.80 26.54 -36.11
CA THR A 9 -22.13 27.02 -34.90
C THR A 9 -22.02 25.90 -33.87
N SER A 10 -20.80 25.44 -33.54
CA SER A 10 -20.56 24.77 -32.26
C SER A 10 -20.23 25.83 -31.21
N ARG A 11 -21.03 25.87 -30.15
CA ARG A 11 -20.72 26.65 -28.94
C ARG A 11 -19.88 25.76 -28.03
N SER A 12 -18.60 26.06 -27.91
CA SER A 12 -17.76 25.58 -26.81
C SER A 12 -18.13 26.39 -25.55
N ALA A 13 -18.82 25.74 -24.62
CA ALA A 13 -18.96 26.26 -23.27
C ALA A 13 -17.66 25.97 -22.52
N LEU A 14 -16.82 26.99 -22.38
CA LEU A 14 -15.75 27.02 -21.39
C LEU A 14 -16.41 27.04 -20.00
N GLY A 15 -16.51 25.87 -19.38
CA GLY A 15 -16.87 25.74 -17.97
C GLY A 15 -15.71 26.25 -17.12
N VAL A 16 -15.87 27.46 -16.58
CA VAL A 16 -15.01 28.00 -15.53
C VAL A 16 -15.37 27.26 -14.24
N TRP A 17 -14.51 26.33 -13.83
CA TRP A 17 -14.60 25.69 -12.53
C TRP A 17 -14.14 26.68 -11.46
N TRP A 18 -15.08 27.17 -10.66
CA TRP A 18 -14.77 27.94 -9.46
C TRP A 18 -14.37 26.97 -8.35
N PHE A 19 -13.11 27.02 -7.93
CA PHE A 19 -12.69 26.46 -6.66
C PHE A 19 -13.28 27.31 -5.53
N LEU A 20 -14.30 26.80 -4.85
CA LEU A 20 -14.81 27.37 -3.62
C LEU A 20 -13.93 26.91 -2.46
N VAL A 21 -13.00 27.76 -2.03
CA VAL A 21 -12.30 27.58 -0.75
C VAL A 21 -13.27 27.96 0.37
N VAL A 22 -13.87 26.96 1.01
CA VAL A 22 -14.70 27.17 2.21
C VAL A 22 -13.76 27.29 3.41
N LEU A 23 -13.45 28.54 3.80
CA LEU A 23 -12.87 28.83 5.10
C LEU A 23 -14.00 28.79 6.14
N LEU A 24 -14.09 27.69 6.89
CA LEU A 24 -14.97 27.62 8.06
C LEU A 24 -14.37 28.45 9.21
N PRO A 25 -15.11 29.42 9.78
CA PRO A 25 -14.64 30.17 10.94
C PRO A 25 -14.77 29.31 12.20
N CYS A 26 -13.65 28.77 12.68
CA CYS A 26 -13.55 28.33 14.07
C CYS A 26 -13.67 29.56 14.98
N SER A 27 -14.74 29.57 15.78
CA SER A 27 -15.04 30.62 16.74
C SER A 27 -14.03 30.58 17.89
N PHE A 28 -13.02 31.46 17.85
CA PHE A 28 -12.16 31.72 19.00
C PHE A 28 -12.78 32.83 19.86
N GLY A 29 -12.97 32.52 21.14
CA GLY A 29 -13.48 33.44 22.14
C GLY A 29 -12.59 34.68 22.30
N PHE A 30 -13.24 35.84 22.30
CA PHE A 30 -12.68 37.14 22.62
C PHE A 30 -12.20 37.19 24.08
N LEU A 31 -10.95 37.60 24.30
CA LEU A 31 -10.49 38.25 25.53
C LEU A 31 -9.82 39.58 25.17
N PRO A 32 -9.96 40.63 26.01
CA PRO A 32 -9.77 42.00 25.57
C PRO A 32 -8.30 42.44 25.49
N TYR A 33 -8.07 43.22 24.44
CA TYR A 33 -6.86 43.96 24.10
C TYR A 33 -6.49 44.96 25.22
N ARG A 34 -5.31 44.82 25.83
CA ARG A 34 -4.76 45.81 26.77
C ARG A 34 -3.46 46.37 26.20
N ASN A 35 -3.51 47.63 25.79
CA ASN A 35 -2.36 48.43 25.37
C ASN A 35 -1.29 48.50 26.47
N TYR A 36 -0.05 48.16 26.14
CA TYR A 36 1.13 48.54 26.92
C TYR A 36 2.27 48.95 25.98
N ASN A 37 2.55 50.25 25.97
CA ASN A 37 3.81 50.81 25.50
C ASN A 37 4.91 50.45 26.52
N GLY A 38 6.00 49.84 26.08
CA GLY A 38 7.11 49.50 26.96
C GLY A 38 8.37 49.03 26.23
N SER A 39 9.32 49.95 26.09
CA SER A 39 10.79 49.78 25.98
C SER A 39 11.34 48.36 25.80
N PHE A 40 12.01 48.15 24.66
CA PHE A 40 12.91 47.04 24.39
C PHE A 40 14.05 46.98 25.44
N ARG A 41 14.06 45.92 26.25
CA ARG A 41 15.24 45.44 26.98
C ARG A 41 15.42 43.96 26.69
N SER A 42 16.59 43.60 26.18
CA SER A 42 17.01 42.23 25.97
C SER A 42 17.11 41.49 27.29
N TYR A 43 16.30 40.45 27.47
CA TYR A 43 16.47 39.47 28.52
C TYR A 43 16.92 38.14 27.90
N GLN A 44 18.13 37.72 28.26
CA GLN A 44 18.59 36.34 28.11
C GLN A 44 17.66 35.44 28.93
N TYR A 45 17.01 34.49 28.27
CA TYR A 45 16.31 33.40 28.94
C TYR A 45 17.32 32.32 29.31
N TYR A 46 17.60 32.18 30.61
CA TYR A 46 18.06 30.93 31.19
C TYR A 46 16.85 30.01 31.31
N ALA A 47 16.78 28.98 30.47
CA ALA A 47 15.84 27.88 30.64
C ALA A 47 16.48 26.88 31.63
N SER A 48 16.04 26.90 32.88
CA SER A 48 16.25 25.81 33.82
C SER A 48 15.33 24.65 33.44
N GLN A 49 15.86 23.66 32.72
CA GLN A 49 15.20 22.36 32.58
C GLN A 49 15.38 21.58 33.89
N GLU A 50 14.30 21.47 34.67
CA GLU A 50 14.20 20.41 35.67
C GLU A 50 13.94 19.09 34.94
N VAL A 51 15.01 18.35 34.69
CA VAL A 51 14.96 16.96 34.24
C VAL A 51 14.53 16.10 35.43
N SER A 52 13.24 15.81 35.53
CA SER A 52 12.76 14.72 36.40
C SER A 52 13.28 13.39 35.85
N THR A 53 14.38 12.93 36.45
CA THR A 53 15.01 11.65 36.16
C THR A 53 14.23 10.56 36.87
N THR A 54 13.14 10.09 36.27
CA THR A 54 12.48 8.87 36.73
C THR A 54 13.38 7.70 36.37
N THR A 55 14.12 7.19 37.35
CA THR A 55 14.98 6.02 37.21
C THR A 55 14.11 4.78 36.97
N ILE A 56 13.85 4.45 35.70
CA ILE A 56 13.29 3.16 35.32
C ILE A 56 14.40 2.13 35.55
N THR A 57 14.21 1.30 36.58
CA THR A 57 15.15 0.27 36.97
C THR A 57 15.22 -0.77 35.86
N ALA A 58 16.41 -0.96 35.29
CA ALA A 58 16.69 -1.96 34.26
C ALA A 58 16.53 -3.37 34.84
N ALA A 59 15.40 -4.00 34.54
CA ALA A 59 15.16 -5.41 34.84
C ALA A 59 14.25 -6.03 33.77
N THR A 60 14.77 -6.22 32.55
CA THR A 60 14.39 -7.29 31.59
C THR A 60 15.13 -7.08 30.26
N THR A 61 16.38 -7.55 30.17
CA THR A 61 17.12 -7.63 28.90
C THR A 61 16.83 -8.91 28.12
N ALA A 62 15.98 -9.78 28.65
CA ALA A 62 15.37 -10.91 27.97
C ALA A 62 13.86 -10.70 27.98
N THR A 63 13.32 -10.08 26.92
CA THR A 63 11.89 -10.10 26.51
C THR A 63 11.64 -9.27 25.23
N ALA A 64 12.45 -8.24 24.94
CA ALA A 64 12.19 -7.37 23.76
C ALA A 64 12.36 -8.07 22.39
N SER A 65 13.25 -9.07 22.31
CA SER A 65 13.51 -9.81 21.06
C SER A 65 12.40 -10.81 20.72
N GLU A 66 11.80 -11.48 21.72
CA GLU A 66 10.68 -12.40 21.51
C GLU A 66 9.40 -11.63 21.15
N TYR A 67 9.12 -10.49 21.79
CA TYR A 67 7.98 -9.64 21.44
C TYR A 67 8.09 -8.99 20.05
N ALA A 68 9.31 -8.83 19.52
CA ALA A 68 9.51 -8.29 18.18
C ALA A 68 9.15 -9.34 17.10
N THR A 69 9.56 -10.60 17.27
CA THR A 69 9.27 -11.67 16.31
C THR A 69 7.77 -11.99 16.23
N GLU A 70 7.00 -11.77 17.31
CA GLU A 70 5.53 -11.91 17.28
C GLU A 70 4.81 -10.83 16.45
N ARG A 71 5.40 -9.65 16.24
CA ARG A 71 4.70 -8.49 15.65
C ARG A 71 4.75 -8.42 14.12
N ASN A 72 5.78 -8.99 13.51
CA ASN A 72 5.84 -9.18 12.07
C ASN A 72 6.49 -10.53 11.75
N MET A 73 5.65 -11.52 11.45
CA MET A 73 6.08 -12.89 11.20
C MET A 73 7.00 -13.03 9.97
N PHE A 74 7.05 -12.03 9.09
CA PHE A 74 7.85 -12.05 7.88
C PHE A 74 9.17 -11.27 7.99
N HIS A 75 9.52 -10.68 9.13
CA HIS A 75 10.78 -9.95 9.28
C HIS A 75 12.01 -10.81 8.95
N ASP A 76 12.09 -11.98 9.58
CA ASP A 76 13.17 -12.95 9.39
C ASP A 76 12.79 -14.05 8.36
N TYR A 77 11.94 -13.70 7.40
CA TYR A 77 11.40 -14.65 6.43
C TYR A 77 12.50 -15.32 5.59
N ASP A 78 12.55 -16.65 5.63
CA ASP A 78 13.54 -17.51 4.96
C ASP A 78 12.92 -18.53 3.98
N LYS A 79 11.59 -18.48 3.78
CA LYS A 79 10.84 -19.41 2.93
C LYS A 79 10.58 -18.83 1.53
N PRO A 80 10.13 -19.64 0.55
CA PRO A 80 9.71 -19.13 -0.76
C PRO A 80 8.51 -18.19 -0.70
N ILE A 81 8.35 -17.26 -1.63
CA ILE A 81 7.12 -16.47 -1.76
C ILE A 81 6.06 -17.31 -2.48
N LEU A 82 4.80 -17.24 -2.05
CA LEU A 82 3.68 -17.87 -2.74
C LEU A 82 2.91 -16.83 -3.58
N LEU A 83 3.02 -16.90 -4.90
CA LEU A 83 2.18 -16.12 -5.81
C LEU A 83 0.97 -16.94 -6.25
N ILE A 84 -0.23 -16.43 -5.98
CA ILE A 84 -1.50 -17.06 -6.39
C ILE A 84 -2.32 -16.12 -7.24
N GLY A 85 -3.11 -16.64 -8.17
CA GLY A 85 -3.97 -15.82 -9.01
C GLY A 85 -4.49 -16.57 -10.23
N SER A 86 -5.04 -15.82 -11.18
CA SER A 86 -5.53 -16.36 -12.44
C SER A 86 -5.10 -15.41 -13.55
N SER A 87 -4.16 -15.84 -14.38
CA SER A 87 -3.72 -15.07 -15.56
C SER A 87 -4.85 -14.91 -16.58
N SER A 88 -4.69 -13.97 -17.51
CA SER A 88 -5.70 -13.74 -18.56
C SER A 88 -5.76 -14.85 -19.60
N SER A 89 -4.62 -15.46 -19.92
CA SER A 89 -4.57 -16.66 -20.75
C SER A 89 -3.29 -17.46 -20.51
N PRO A 90 -3.24 -18.74 -20.93
CA PRO A 90 -2.00 -19.52 -20.89
C PRO A 90 -0.86 -18.90 -21.70
N GLU A 91 -1.16 -18.21 -22.80
CA GLU A 91 -0.18 -17.52 -23.66
C GLU A 91 0.30 -16.20 -23.05
N ASN A 92 -0.57 -15.53 -22.30
CA ASN A 92 -0.26 -14.29 -21.59
C ASN A 92 -0.28 -14.53 -20.08
N ASN A 93 0.67 -15.33 -19.60
CA ASN A 93 0.76 -15.67 -18.19
C ASN A 93 1.40 -14.53 -17.37
N GLU A 94 0.59 -13.57 -16.88
CA GLU A 94 1.08 -12.42 -16.13
C GLU A 94 1.81 -12.83 -14.85
N LEU A 95 1.31 -13.88 -14.17
CA LEU A 95 1.89 -14.39 -12.94
C LEU A 95 3.33 -14.90 -13.15
N ASN A 96 3.55 -15.70 -14.18
CA ASN A 96 4.86 -16.23 -14.53
C ASN A 96 5.79 -15.14 -15.06
N GLN A 97 5.29 -14.20 -15.85
CA GLN A 97 6.07 -13.04 -16.31
C GLN A 97 6.54 -12.18 -15.12
N LEU A 98 5.64 -11.90 -14.18
CA LEU A 98 5.94 -11.14 -12.98
C LEU A 98 6.97 -11.86 -12.09
N ALA A 99 6.77 -13.16 -11.84
CA ALA A 99 7.68 -13.96 -11.03
C ALA A 99 9.09 -14.01 -11.64
N ASN A 100 9.20 -14.29 -12.94
CA ASN A 100 10.50 -14.36 -13.61
C ASN A 100 11.16 -12.99 -13.70
N GLY A 101 10.41 -11.91 -13.96
CA GLY A 101 10.95 -10.54 -13.97
C GLY A 101 11.58 -10.17 -12.63
N PHE A 102 10.83 -10.39 -11.53
CA PHE A 102 11.32 -10.15 -10.17
C PHE A 102 12.58 -10.96 -9.84
N LEU A 103 12.59 -12.26 -10.15
CA LEU A 103 13.76 -13.12 -9.88
C LEU A 103 14.94 -12.75 -10.78
N GLN A 104 14.72 -12.44 -12.05
CA GLN A 104 15.81 -12.07 -12.95
C GLN A 104 16.48 -10.77 -12.52
N GLU A 105 15.70 -9.79 -12.07
CA GLU A 105 16.21 -8.49 -11.64
C GLU A 105 16.97 -8.58 -10.31
N HIS A 106 16.42 -9.30 -9.33
CA HIS A 106 16.93 -9.24 -7.96
C HIS A 106 17.65 -10.51 -7.50
N PHE A 107 17.36 -11.68 -8.10
CA PHE A 107 17.78 -13.00 -7.64
C PHE A 107 18.02 -14.00 -8.77
N PRO A 108 18.99 -13.76 -9.66
CA PRO A 108 19.14 -14.53 -10.91
C PRO A 108 19.46 -16.02 -10.72
N THR A 109 19.80 -16.45 -9.50
CA THR A 109 20.05 -17.86 -9.15
C THR A 109 18.84 -18.58 -8.57
N ALA A 110 17.78 -17.85 -8.23
CA ALA A 110 16.54 -18.42 -7.72
C ALA A 110 15.63 -18.84 -8.89
N SER A 111 14.64 -19.67 -8.56
CA SER A 111 13.73 -20.26 -9.55
C SER A 111 12.27 -20.13 -9.14
N VAL A 112 11.41 -20.09 -10.16
CA VAL A 112 9.97 -20.30 -10.03
C VAL A 112 9.69 -21.80 -9.94
N VAL A 113 8.83 -22.19 -9.01
CA VAL A 113 8.41 -23.56 -8.74
C VAL A 113 6.90 -23.64 -8.95
N VAL A 114 6.47 -24.53 -9.84
CA VAL A 114 5.04 -24.80 -10.08
C VAL A 114 4.68 -26.10 -9.34
N PRO A 115 3.68 -26.11 -8.45
CA PRO A 115 3.34 -27.30 -7.70
C PRO A 115 2.78 -28.39 -8.62
N TYR A 116 3.44 -29.53 -8.64
CA TYR A 116 2.97 -30.74 -9.32
C TYR A 116 2.36 -31.74 -8.33
N ASN A 117 2.76 -31.67 -7.05
CA ASN A 117 2.25 -32.44 -5.92
C ASN A 117 2.44 -31.62 -4.64
N GLY A 118 1.33 -31.28 -3.96
CA GLY A 118 1.37 -30.42 -2.77
C GLY A 118 2.14 -31.02 -1.59
N ASP A 119 2.07 -32.34 -1.37
CA ASP A 119 2.78 -33.01 -0.27
C ASP A 119 4.29 -32.96 -0.45
N LEU A 120 4.76 -33.33 -1.65
CA LEU A 120 6.19 -33.33 -1.96
C LEU A 120 6.76 -31.91 -1.89
N LEU A 121 6.04 -30.91 -2.39
CA LEU A 121 6.48 -29.52 -2.32
C LEU A 121 6.60 -29.05 -0.87
N LEU A 122 5.67 -29.42 0.02
CA LEU A 122 5.76 -29.10 1.43
C LEU A 122 6.98 -29.76 2.09
N GLU A 123 7.27 -31.02 1.76
CA GLU A 123 8.49 -31.70 2.23
C GLU A 123 9.76 -30.99 1.74
N GLU A 124 9.81 -30.57 0.48
CA GLU A 124 10.93 -29.83 -0.13
C GLU A 124 11.13 -28.43 0.49
N ILE A 125 10.04 -27.76 0.88
CA ILE A 125 10.11 -26.48 1.60
C ILE A 125 10.63 -26.71 3.03
N HIS A 126 10.10 -27.71 3.75
CA HIS A 126 10.56 -28.03 5.11
C HIS A 126 12.02 -28.49 5.16
N SER A 127 12.48 -29.22 4.14
CA SER A 127 13.88 -29.63 4.00
C SER A 127 14.81 -28.51 3.54
N ARG A 128 14.26 -27.32 3.24
CA ARG A 128 14.96 -26.16 2.67
C ARG A 128 15.59 -26.43 1.29
N SER A 129 15.04 -27.39 0.53
CA SER A 129 15.34 -27.54 -0.90
C SER A 129 14.86 -26.32 -1.70
N TYR A 130 13.75 -25.73 -1.26
CA TYR A 130 13.31 -24.40 -1.71
C TYR A 130 13.29 -23.45 -0.52
N ALA A 131 13.93 -22.28 -0.67
CA ALA A 131 14.05 -21.28 0.37
C ALA A 131 13.89 -19.88 -0.23
N TRP A 132 13.88 -18.86 0.61
CA TRP A 132 14.03 -17.49 0.13
C TRP A 132 15.25 -17.38 -0.80
N PRO A 133 15.13 -16.81 -2.02
CA PRO A 133 14.01 -16.02 -2.56
C PRO A 133 13.21 -16.75 -3.65
N ASN A 134 13.13 -18.09 -3.63
CA ASN A 134 12.32 -18.85 -4.59
C ASN A 134 10.86 -18.38 -4.59
N ILE A 135 10.16 -18.59 -5.71
CA ILE A 135 8.73 -18.31 -5.83
C ILE A 135 7.99 -19.62 -6.12
N VAL A 136 6.98 -19.94 -5.32
CA VAL A 136 5.97 -20.94 -5.65
C VAL A 136 4.83 -20.24 -6.38
N LEU A 137 4.49 -20.71 -7.58
CA LEU A 137 3.49 -20.10 -8.46
C LEU A 137 2.27 -20.99 -8.62
N VAL A 138 1.09 -20.50 -8.26
CA VAL A 138 -0.20 -21.18 -8.50
C VAL A 138 -1.09 -20.30 -9.37
N ASP A 139 -1.12 -20.61 -10.66
CA ASP A 139 -1.95 -19.92 -11.64
C ASP A 139 -3.15 -20.77 -12.04
N PHE A 140 -4.33 -20.40 -11.54
CA PHE A 140 -5.58 -21.12 -11.76
C PHE A 140 -6.05 -21.09 -13.22
N ALA A 141 -5.59 -20.13 -14.05
CA ALA A 141 -5.93 -20.07 -15.46
C ALA A 141 -5.29 -21.22 -16.28
N THR A 142 -4.22 -21.81 -15.75
CA THR A 142 -3.49 -22.90 -16.41
C THR A 142 -3.98 -24.30 -16.01
N LEU A 143 -4.93 -24.37 -15.08
CA LEU A 143 -5.39 -25.62 -14.50
C LEU A 143 -6.65 -26.14 -15.19
N ASP A 144 -6.67 -27.45 -15.43
CA ASP A 144 -7.90 -28.15 -15.79
C ASP A 144 -8.88 -28.11 -14.62
N THR A 145 -10.19 -28.10 -14.91
CA THR A 145 -11.26 -28.10 -13.89
C THR A 145 -11.13 -29.20 -12.85
N ALA A 146 -10.63 -30.38 -13.25
CA ALA A 146 -10.40 -31.51 -12.35
C ALA A 146 -9.28 -31.25 -11.32
N LYS A 147 -8.34 -30.35 -11.60
CA LYS A 147 -7.19 -30.02 -10.74
C LYS A 147 -7.40 -28.78 -9.89
N VAL A 148 -8.46 -28.02 -10.14
CA VAL A 148 -8.75 -26.78 -9.39
C VAL A 148 -8.88 -27.08 -7.91
N GLN A 149 -9.62 -28.12 -7.53
CA GLN A 149 -9.82 -28.49 -6.11
C GLN A 149 -8.50 -28.85 -5.42
N ASP A 150 -7.68 -29.69 -6.05
CA ASP A 150 -6.35 -30.06 -5.54
C ASP A 150 -5.45 -28.82 -5.38
N ALA A 151 -5.53 -27.86 -6.30
CA ALA A 151 -4.81 -26.61 -6.21
C ALA A 151 -5.33 -25.70 -5.08
N LYS A 152 -6.66 -25.65 -4.84
CA LYS A 152 -7.26 -24.94 -3.69
C LYS A 152 -6.68 -25.48 -2.37
N GLU A 153 -6.65 -26.81 -2.22
CA GLU A 153 -6.10 -27.48 -1.04
C GLU A 153 -4.59 -27.26 -0.90
N THR A 154 -3.87 -27.30 -2.02
CA THR A 154 -2.43 -27.02 -2.04
C THR A 154 -2.12 -25.60 -1.59
N VAL A 155 -2.84 -24.58 -2.09
CA VAL A 155 -2.67 -23.18 -1.66
C VAL A 155 -2.95 -23.03 -0.18
N GLN A 156 -4.05 -23.62 0.31
CA GLN A 156 -4.38 -23.57 1.73
C GLN A 156 -3.26 -24.13 2.60
N ARG A 157 -2.70 -25.30 2.24
CA ARG A 157 -1.63 -25.93 3.01
C ARG A 157 -0.31 -25.17 2.92
N LEU A 158 0.04 -24.66 1.75
CA LEU A 158 1.23 -23.82 1.59
C LEU A 158 1.13 -22.54 2.46
N TYR A 159 -0.05 -21.93 2.51
CA TYR A 159 -0.29 -20.76 3.36
C TYR A 159 -0.30 -21.12 4.86
N GLN A 160 -1.15 -22.06 5.27
CA GLN A 160 -1.41 -22.36 6.68
C GLN A 160 -0.32 -23.25 7.32
N ASP A 161 0.07 -24.32 6.66
CA ASP A 161 1.00 -25.32 7.22
C ASP A 161 2.45 -24.88 7.03
N ALA A 162 2.80 -24.43 5.82
CA ALA A 162 4.14 -23.95 5.54
C ALA A 162 4.35 -22.48 5.91
N GLY A 163 3.30 -21.70 6.19
CA GLY A 163 3.43 -20.31 6.63
C GLY A 163 4.12 -19.44 5.58
N LEU A 164 3.79 -19.63 4.30
CA LEU A 164 4.38 -18.85 3.22
C LEU A 164 3.76 -17.45 3.15
N LEU A 165 4.60 -16.43 2.96
CA LEU A 165 4.18 -15.09 2.52
C LEU A 165 3.47 -15.23 1.17
N SER A 166 2.18 -14.95 1.16
CA SER A 166 1.36 -15.12 -0.02
C SER A 166 0.84 -13.80 -0.58
N ILE A 167 0.97 -13.64 -1.89
CA ILE A 167 0.53 -12.46 -2.62
C ILE A 167 -0.45 -12.91 -3.70
N TYR A 168 -1.67 -12.39 -3.62
CA TYR A 168 -2.68 -12.55 -4.66
C TYR A 168 -2.40 -11.57 -5.80
N VAL A 169 -2.05 -12.11 -6.97
CA VAL A 169 -1.94 -11.37 -8.23
C VAL A 169 -3.33 -11.30 -8.87
N ASN A 170 -4.03 -10.19 -8.63
CA ASN A 170 -5.37 -9.94 -9.11
C ASN A 170 -5.32 -9.33 -10.52
N VAL A 171 -5.52 -10.16 -11.54
CA VAL A 171 -5.58 -9.72 -12.95
C VAL A 171 -7.02 -9.33 -13.30
N GLN A 172 -7.19 -8.13 -13.86
CA GLN A 172 -8.52 -7.55 -14.09
C GLN A 172 -9.45 -8.49 -14.88
N HIS A 173 -10.64 -8.75 -14.32
CA HIS A 173 -11.72 -9.56 -14.89
C HIS A 173 -11.44 -11.05 -15.12
N GLN A 174 -10.43 -11.65 -14.47
CA GLN A 174 -10.06 -13.05 -14.73
C GLN A 174 -10.59 -14.05 -13.69
N ALA A 175 -10.47 -13.73 -12.40
CA ALA A 175 -10.90 -14.65 -11.35
C ALA A 175 -12.42 -14.64 -11.17
N SER A 176 -13.02 -15.83 -11.05
CA SER A 176 -14.41 -15.93 -10.63
C SER A 176 -14.56 -15.53 -9.15
N ALA A 177 -15.67 -14.89 -8.79
CA ALA A 177 -15.95 -14.52 -7.39
C ALA A 177 -15.85 -15.72 -6.43
N GLU A 178 -16.30 -16.91 -6.88
CA GLU A 178 -16.16 -18.13 -6.08
C GLU A 178 -14.69 -18.47 -5.76
N LEU A 179 -13.79 -18.35 -6.74
CA LEU A 179 -12.37 -18.61 -6.52
C LEU A 179 -11.72 -17.55 -5.63
N GLU A 180 -12.11 -16.29 -5.81
CA GLU A 180 -11.63 -15.20 -4.96
C GLU A 180 -12.02 -15.40 -3.49
N ASP A 181 -13.31 -15.64 -3.24
CA ASP A 181 -13.87 -15.76 -1.90
C ASP A 181 -13.44 -17.05 -1.20
N SER A 182 -13.21 -18.14 -1.96
CA SER A 182 -12.83 -19.44 -1.37
C SER A 182 -11.33 -19.62 -1.15
N VAL A 183 -10.48 -18.97 -1.95
CA VAL A 183 -9.03 -19.24 -1.94
C VAL A 183 -8.17 -17.99 -2.03
N LEU A 184 -8.35 -17.18 -3.08
CA LEU A 184 -7.35 -16.15 -3.40
C LEU A 184 -7.28 -15.07 -2.32
N VAL A 185 -8.41 -14.65 -1.77
CA VAL A 185 -8.45 -13.65 -0.70
C VAL A 185 -8.11 -14.24 0.68
N PRO A 186 -8.71 -15.36 1.12
CA PRO A 186 -8.45 -15.89 2.47
C PRO A 186 -7.03 -16.41 2.71
N TYR A 187 -6.32 -16.81 1.64
CA TYR A 187 -4.99 -17.40 1.73
C TYR A 187 -3.90 -16.52 1.10
N SER A 188 -4.06 -15.20 1.19
CA SER A 188 -3.02 -14.24 0.83
C SER A 188 -2.91 -13.10 1.84
N ASP A 189 -1.70 -12.61 2.03
CA ASP A 189 -1.39 -11.49 2.92
C ASP A 189 -1.50 -10.14 2.20
N TYR A 190 -1.11 -10.14 0.93
CA TYR A 190 -1.15 -8.95 0.07
C TYR A 190 -1.88 -9.21 -1.24
N GLU A 191 -2.29 -8.13 -1.89
CA GLU A 191 -2.95 -8.13 -3.19
C GLU A 191 -2.26 -7.13 -4.12
N LEU A 192 -1.92 -7.60 -5.31
CA LEU A 192 -1.26 -6.84 -6.37
C LEU A 192 -2.16 -6.89 -7.61
N CYS A 193 -2.64 -5.73 -8.05
CA CYS A 193 -3.54 -5.61 -9.19
C CYS A 193 -2.76 -5.44 -10.50
N ILE A 194 -3.20 -6.12 -11.56
CA ILE A 194 -2.69 -5.95 -12.92
C ILE A 194 -3.85 -5.65 -13.86
N ALA A 195 -3.83 -4.48 -14.48
CA ALA A 195 -4.71 -4.09 -15.58
C ALA A 195 -3.97 -4.18 -16.92
N SER A 196 -4.73 -4.30 -18.01
CA SER A 196 -4.18 -4.54 -19.37
C SER A 196 -3.22 -3.46 -19.89
N GLN A 197 -3.34 -2.24 -19.36
CA GLN A 197 -2.60 -1.05 -19.75
C GLN A 197 -1.43 -0.74 -18.82
N ASP A 198 -1.21 -1.57 -17.80
CA ASP A 198 -0.20 -1.29 -16.79
C ASP A 198 1.21 -1.48 -17.35
N ASP A 199 2.12 -0.63 -16.89
CA ASP A 199 3.53 -0.74 -17.18
C ASP A 199 4.14 -1.90 -16.38
N SER A 200 4.68 -2.91 -17.08
CA SER A 200 5.29 -4.09 -16.47
C SER A 200 6.42 -3.74 -15.50
N GLU A 201 7.18 -2.67 -15.75
CA GLU A 201 8.25 -2.23 -14.84
C GLU A 201 7.66 -1.76 -13.51
N HIS A 202 6.55 -1.04 -13.55
CA HIS A 202 5.86 -0.61 -12.35
C HIS A 202 5.24 -1.77 -11.57
N ILE A 203 4.64 -2.75 -12.25
CA ILE A 203 4.07 -3.93 -11.61
C ILE A 203 5.15 -4.77 -10.91
N GLN A 204 6.32 -4.94 -11.54
CA GLN A 204 7.47 -5.59 -10.89
C GLN A 204 7.93 -4.82 -9.66
N TRP A 205 8.03 -3.49 -9.76
CA TRP A 205 8.36 -2.64 -8.63
C TRP A 205 7.35 -2.75 -7.47
N GLU A 206 6.04 -2.82 -7.76
CA GLU A 206 5.02 -3.02 -6.71
C GLU A 206 5.18 -4.36 -6.00
N LEU A 207 5.50 -5.43 -6.73
CA LEU A 207 5.82 -6.73 -6.12
C LEU A 207 7.03 -6.59 -5.19
N THR A 208 8.11 -5.95 -5.67
CA THR A 208 9.32 -5.71 -4.86
C THR A 208 8.99 -4.90 -3.61
N ARG A 209 8.14 -3.86 -3.72
CA ARG A 209 7.69 -3.04 -2.60
C ARG A 209 6.91 -3.86 -1.57
N LEU A 210 5.93 -4.67 -2.01
CA LEU A 210 5.14 -5.52 -1.11
C LEU A 210 6.03 -6.50 -0.36
N VAL A 211 6.97 -7.16 -1.04
CA VAL A 211 7.90 -8.11 -0.42
C VAL A 211 8.86 -7.40 0.53
N ALA A 212 9.41 -6.24 0.16
CA ALA A 212 10.26 -5.44 1.03
C ALA A 212 9.50 -5.00 2.30
N ARG A 213 8.24 -4.58 2.13
CA ARG A 213 7.36 -4.18 3.23
C ARG A 213 7.05 -5.33 4.17
N ALA A 214 6.72 -6.50 3.64
CA ALA A 214 6.47 -7.70 4.44
C ALA A 214 7.66 -8.01 5.35
N ARG A 215 8.89 -7.81 4.85
CA ARG A 215 10.13 -8.13 5.57
C ARG A 215 10.67 -7.01 6.47
N LEU A 216 9.98 -5.87 6.54
CA LEU A 216 10.40 -4.79 7.42
C LEU A 216 10.46 -5.24 8.88
N ALA A 217 11.46 -4.74 9.63
CA ALA A 217 11.46 -4.91 11.07
C ALA A 217 10.14 -4.43 11.66
N PRO A 218 9.59 -5.06 12.70
CA PRO A 218 8.36 -4.56 13.32
C PRO A 218 8.53 -3.12 13.80
N ALA A 219 7.50 -2.30 13.61
CA ALA A 219 7.51 -0.95 14.16
C ALA A 219 7.51 -1.01 15.70
N ILE A 220 8.43 -0.28 16.32
CA ILE A 220 8.52 -0.14 17.77
C ILE A 220 7.99 1.24 18.13
N PRO A 221 6.78 1.36 18.72
CA PRO A 221 6.22 2.64 19.12
C PRO A 221 7.17 3.41 20.04
N GLY A 222 7.39 4.69 19.75
CA GLY A 222 8.30 5.56 20.51
C GLY A 222 9.79 5.32 20.25
N SER A 223 10.17 4.34 19.43
CA SER A 223 11.55 4.20 18.98
C SER A 223 11.87 5.21 17.89
N THR A 224 12.96 5.94 18.07
CA THR A 224 13.59 6.79 17.05
C THR A 224 14.78 6.10 16.37
N SER A 225 15.10 4.88 16.80
CA SER A 225 16.22 4.07 16.32
C SER A 225 15.70 2.77 15.72
N GLY A 226 15.48 2.76 14.40
CA GLY A 226 15.05 1.57 13.67
C GLY A 226 14.82 1.85 12.18
N ILE A 227 14.89 0.80 11.36
CA ILE A 227 14.63 0.87 9.91
C ILE A 227 13.14 0.99 9.56
N ASN A 228 12.25 0.57 10.47
CA ASN A 228 10.80 0.72 10.35
C ASN A 228 10.26 1.50 11.54
N THR A 229 10.70 2.74 11.70
CA THR A 229 10.09 3.60 12.72
C THR A 229 8.78 4.15 12.18
N ALA A 230 7.70 4.06 12.97
CA ALA A 230 6.43 4.74 12.67
C ALA A 230 6.57 6.27 12.77
N HIS A 231 7.70 6.76 13.31
CA HIS A 231 8.19 8.05 12.92
C HIS A 231 8.40 7.98 11.42
N LEU A 232 7.51 8.62 10.67
CA LEU A 232 7.87 9.19 9.39
C LEU A 232 9.10 10.07 9.67
N THR A 233 10.30 9.52 9.69
CA THR A 233 11.56 10.24 10.00
C THR A 233 11.96 11.10 8.81
N MET A 234 10.97 11.69 8.15
CA MET A 234 11.10 12.51 6.95
C MET A 234 11.49 13.95 7.31
N GLY A 235 11.67 14.26 8.60
CA GLY A 235 12.29 15.48 9.06
C GLY A 235 11.79 15.96 10.42
N GLN A 236 12.11 17.21 10.76
CA GLN A 236 11.55 17.91 11.93
C GLN A 236 10.09 18.32 11.73
N HIS A 237 9.68 18.47 10.47
CA HIS A 237 8.33 18.82 10.06
C HIS A 237 7.93 17.87 8.94
N THR A 238 6.82 17.16 9.15
CA THR A 238 6.31 16.17 8.19
C THR A 238 4.89 16.54 7.78
N PHE A 239 4.59 16.39 6.49
CA PHE A 239 3.32 16.75 5.89
C PHE A 239 2.81 15.60 5.03
N PHE A 240 1.50 15.40 5.01
CA PHE A 240 0.86 14.56 4.00
C PHE A 240 -0.22 15.38 3.29
N LEU A 241 -0.46 15.08 2.01
CA LEU A 241 -1.50 15.74 1.22
C LEU A 241 -2.76 14.88 1.17
N SER A 242 -3.89 15.42 1.63
CA SER A 242 -5.21 14.81 1.48
C SER A 242 -5.74 14.95 0.06
N LEU A 243 -5.84 13.84 -0.67
CA LEU A 243 -6.42 13.84 -2.01
C LEU A 243 -7.95 13.81 -1.92
N SER A 244 -8.60 14.66 -2.71
CA SER A 244 -10.07 14.81 -2.74
C SER A 244 -10.67 14.61 -4.13
N PHE A 245 -9.91 13.98 -5.04
CA PHE A 245 -10.39 13.61 -6.36
C PHE A 245 -11.34 12.41 -6.27
N PRO A 246 -12.42 12.37 -7.08
CA PRO A 246 -13.30 11.20 -7.17
C PRO A 246 -12.65 10.02 -7.93
N GLU A 247 -11.63 10.29 -8.75
CA GLU A 247 -10.89 9.29 -9.51
C GLU A 247 -9.39 9.61 -9.48
N ILE A 248 -8.55 8.59 -9.30
CA ILE A 248 -7.09 8.78 -9.16
C ILE A 248 -6.42 9.26 -10.44
N ALA A 249 -6.93 8.90 -11.62
CA ALA A 249 -6.39 9.37 -12.89
C ALA A 249 -6.34 10.91 -12.97
N GLN A 250 -7.22 11.61 -12.24
CA GLN A 250 -7.26 13.08 -12.20
C GLN A 250 -6.08 13.70 -11.45
N VAL A 251 -5.32 12.91 -10.67
CA VAL A 251 -4.11 13.36 -9.95
C VAL A 251 -2.93 13.56 -10.90
N GLN A 252 -2.87 12.79 -12.01
CA GLN A 252 -1.70 12.73 -12.90
C GLN A 252 -1.17 14.10 -13.37
N PRO A 253 -1.99 15.09 -13.75
CA PRO A 253 -1.49 16.40 -14.21
C PRO A 253 -0.84 17.23 -13.10
N TYR A 254 -1.12 16.92 -11.83
CA TYR A 254 -0.74 17.73 -10.67
C TYR A 254 0.34 17.08 -9.80
N VAL A 255 0.61 15.78 -9.99
CA VAL A 255 1.46 14.98 -9.10
C VAL A 255 2.86 15.58 -8.90
N ASN A 256 3.48 16.13 -9.96
CA ASN A 256 4.78 16.81 -9.86
C ASN A 256 4.75 17.99 -8.88
N GLN A 257 3.66 18.77 -8.84
CA GLN A 257 3.53 19.86 -7.87
C GLN A 257 3.19 19.32 -6.48
N MET A 258 2.32 18.32 -6.40
CA MET A 258 1.86 17.73 -5.15
C MET A 258 3.00 17.05 -4.37
N CYS A 259 3.94 16.39 -5.06
CA CYS A 259 5.05 15.65 -4.43
C CYS A 259 6.19 16.52 -3.88
N LYS A 260 6.22 17.84 -4.13
CA LYS A 260 7.40 18.68 -3.80
C LYS A 260 7.63 18.88 -2.30
N ASP A 261 6.55 19.06 -1.55
CA ASP A 261 6.60 19.52 -0.16
C ASP A 261 5.80 18.59 0.78
N VAL A 262 5.54 17.36 0.35
CA VAL A 262 4.85 16.35 1.15
C VAL A 262 5.68 15.09 1.27
N ASP A 263 5.51 14.45 2.40
CA ASP A 263 6.17 13.23 2.83
C ASP A 263 5.30 12.01 2.55
N ALA A 264 3.98 12.19 2.46
CA ALA A 264 3.03 11.13 2.12
C ALA A 264 1.81 11.68 1.34
N MET A 265 1.07 10.79 0.69
CA MET A 265 -0.24 11.09 0.09
C MET A 265 -1.34 10.37 0.86
N GLU A 266 -2.37 11.09 1.30
CA GLU A 266 -3.55 10.46 1.88
C GLU A 266 -4.55 10.09 0.77
N TYR A 267 -4.77 8.78 0.67
CA TYR A 267 -5.69 8.13 -0.24
C TYR A 267 -7.06 8.02 0.43
N ARG A 268 -7.93 9.00 0.18
CA ARG A 268 -9.29 9.09 0.73
C ARG A 268 -10.24 8.14 0.01
N ALA A 269 -10.19 6.87 0.39
CA ALA A 269 -11.02 5.82 -0.17
C ALA A 269 -12.53 6.12 -0.08
N ASP A 270 -12.97 6.86 0.95
CA ASP A 270 -14.37 7.27 1.05
C ASP A 270 -14.82 8.20 -0.09
N LEU A 271 -13.93 9.05 -0.61
CA LEU A 271 -14.26 10.05 -1.64
C LEU A 271 -14.23 9.52 -3.07
N LEU A 272 -13.73 8.30 -3.28
CA LEU A 272 -13.56 7.73 -4.61
C LEU A 272 -14.85 7.11 -5.13
N ASP A 273 -15.13 7.30 -6.43
CA ASP A 273 -16.30 6.71 -7.10
C ASP A 273 -16.19 5.19 -7.19
N CYS A 274 -14.96 4.66 -7.22
CA CYS A 274 -14.69 3.22 -7.28
C CYS A 274 -14.63 2.52 -5.91
N ARG A 275 -15.01 3.18 -4.81
CA ARG A 275 -14.90 2.64 -3.43
C ARG A 275 -15.63 1.32 -3.18
N ASP A 276 -16.56 0.95 -4.05
CA ASP A 276 -17.32 -0.31 -3.97
C ASP A 276 -16.68 -1.45 -4.80
N SER A 277 -15.58 -1.18 -5.51
CA SER A 277 -14.81 -2.14 -6.30
C SER A 277 -13.44 -2.39 -5.67
N ARG A 278 -13.23 -3.58 -5.11
CA ARG A 278 -11.95 -3.96 -4.48
C ARG A 278 -10.77 -3.76 -5.43
N PHE A 279 -10.92 -4.26 -6.66
CA PHE A 279 -9.88 -4.14 -7.69
C PHE A 279 -9.55 -2.69 -7.99
N ASP A 280 -10.55 -1.86 -8.33
CA ASP A 280 -10.30 -0.48 -8.77
C ASP A 280 -9.77 0.39 -7.64
N LEU A 281 -10.14 0.10 -6.39
CA LEU A 281 -9.62 0.81 -5.22
C LEU A 281 -8.15 0.46 -4.95
N LEU A 282 -7.79 -0.82 -5.00
CA LEU A 282 -6.40 -1.26 -4.83
C LEU A 282 -5.52 -0.82 -6.01
N HIS A 283 -6.01 -0.98 -7.24
CA HIS A 283 -5.34 -0.53 -8.46
C HIS A 283 -5.16 0.98 -8.47
N GLY A 284 -6.18 1.75 -8.08
CA GLY A 284 -6.09 3.20 -7.97
C GLY A 284 -4.99 3.63 -6.99
N MET A 285 -4.79 2.90 -5.90
CA MET A 285 -3.68 3.18 -4.99
C MET A 285 -2.30 2.88 -5.61
N GLN A 286 -2.15 1.77 -6.33
CA GLN A 286 -0.91 1.47 -7.09
C GLN A 286 -0.64 2.55 -8.14
N LEU A 287 -1.67 2.98 -8.86
CA LEU A 287 -1.58 4.03 -9.87
C LEU A 287 -1.14 5.38 -9.26
N LEU A 288 -1.60 5.71 -8.06
CA LEU A 288 -1.12 6.88 -7.35
C LEU A 288 0.39 6.79 -7.06
N ARG A 289 0.89 5.62 -6.63
CA ARG A 289 2.32 5.40 -6.44
C ARG A 289 3.07 5.53 -7.78
N HIS A 290 2.56 4.91 -8.84
CA HIS A 290 3.11 5.05 -10.19
C HIS A 290 3.31 6.51 -10.59
N TYR A 291 2.28 7.33 -10.41
CA TYR A 291 2.34 8.76 -10.73
C TYR A 291 3.33 9.52 -9.85
N CYS A 292 3.44 9.18 -8.57
CA CYS A 292 4.36 9.86 -7.66
C CYS A 292 5.82 9.50 -7.94
N ARG A 293 6.14 8.24 -8.27
CA ARG A 293 7.51 7.70 -8.39
C ARG A 293 8.51 8.64 -9.11
N PRO A 294 8.23 9.18 -10.31
CA PRO A 294 9.19 10.03 -11.02
C PRO A 294 9.47 11.40 -10.39
N HIS A 295 8.71 11.78 -9.35
CA HIS A 295 8.71 13.12 -8.77
C HIS A 295 9.15 13.16 -7.30
N LEU A 296 9.54 12.02 -6.75
CA LEU A 296 9.93 11.90 -5.35
C LEU A 296 11.33 12.47 -5.11
N LEU A 297 11.44 13.39 -4.16
CA LEU A 297 12.70 14.10 -3.83
C LEU A 297 13.25 13.75 -2.45
N ARG A 298 12.39 13.23 -1.56
CA ARG A 298 12.70 12.88 -0.18
C ARG A 298 11.91 11.63 0.10
N ASN A 299 12.53 10.49 0.42
CA ASN A 299 11.73 9.36 0.85
C ASN A 299 12.50 8.38 1.74
N PRO A 300 11.77 7.65 2.59
CA PRO A 300 12.33 6.54 3.33
C PRO A 300 12.77 5.47 2.33
N ALA A 301 14.06 5.21 2.36
CA ALA A 301 14.66 4.00 1.85
C ALA A 301 13.89 2.78 2.37
N LEU A 302 13.14 2.07 1.52
CA LEU A 302 12.57 0.78 1.89
C LEU A 302 13.65 -0.29 1.62
N PRO A 303 14.28 -0.86 2.66
CA PRO A 303 15.37 -1.81 2.45
C PRO A 303 14.83 -3.08 1.79
N PHE A 304 15.52 -3.53 0.77
CA PHE A 304 15.19 -4.76 0.06
C PHE A 304 16.47 -5.56 -0.19
N SER A 305 16.44 -6.85 0.15
CA SER A 305 17.48 -7.83 -0.19
C SER A 305 18.95 -7.35 -0.13
N GLY A 306 19.60 -7.61 1.00
CA GLY A 306 21.03 -7.31 1.17
C GLY A 306 21.29 -5.80 1.29
N SER A 307 21.54 -5.14 0.17
CA SER A 307 21.88 -3.71 0.10
C SER A 307 21.00 -2.88 -0.84
N ALA A 308 20.01 -3.49 -1.51
CA ALA A 308 19.11 -2.72 -2.35
C ALA A 308 18.15 -1.91 -1.49
N ILE A 309 17.78 -0.74 -1.99
CA ILE A 309 16.91 0.19 -1.32
C ILE A 309 15.95 0.71 -2.39
N LEU A 310 14.65 0.62 -2.12
CA LEU A 310 13.67 1.34 -2.93
C LEU A 310 13.58 2.77 -2.38
N GLU A 311 14.16 3.71 -3.13
CA GLU A 311 14.23 5.13 -2.76
C GLU A 311 13.02 5.93 -3.28
N ASP A 312 12.22 5.34 -4.17
CA ASP A 312 11.11 5.96 -4.88
C ASP A 312 9.73 5.52 -4.35
N VAL A 313 9.63 5.22 -3.05
CA VAL A 313 8.37 4.80 -2.42
C VAL A 313 7.66 6.01 -1.80
N MET A 314 6.62 6.55 -2.44
CA MET A 314 5.71 7.53 -1.82
C MET A 314 4.84 6.81 -0.78
N PRO A 315 4.94 7.11 0.53
CA PRO A 315 4.05 6.55 1.54
C PRO A 315 2.58 6.93 1.28
N ILE A 316 1.69 5.97 1.45
CA ILE A 316 0.24 6.18 1.39
C ILE A 316 -0.35 6.12 2.80
N VAL A 317 -1.10 7.17 3.13
CA VAL A 317 -2.03 7.19 4.26
C VAL A 317 -3.39 6.78 3.72
N TYR A 318 -3.76 5.52 3.87
CA TYR A 318 -5.07 5.05 3.44
C TYR A 318 -6.11 5.48 4.46
N THR A 319 -7.22 6.04 4.02
CA THR A 319 -8.22 6.57 4.95
C THR A 319 -9.62 6.34 4.44
N VAL A 320 -10.46 5.76 5.30
CA VAL A 320 -11.91 5.70 5.13
C VAL A 320 -12.53 6.58 6.21
N ARG A 321 -13.08 7.72 5.81
CA ARG A 321 -13.68 8.70 6.74
C ARG A 321 -15.20 8.61 6.69
N THR A 322 -15.84 8.56 7.87
CA THR A 322 -17.30 8.51 7.97
C THR A 322 -17.95 9.89 7.93
N GLN A 323 -19.26 9.98 7.66
CA GLN A 323 -19.99 11.25 7.52
C GLN A 323 -19.92 12.10 8.80
N HIS A 324 -20.05 11.49 9.99
CA HIS A 324 -19.91 12.20 11.28
C HIS A 324 -18.49 12.66 11.57
N GLN A 325 -17.50 12.20 10.78
CA GLN A 325 -16.10 12.63 10.85
C GLN A 325 -15.66 13.40 9.59
N ALA A 326 -16.59 14.07 8.91
CA ALA A 326 -16.33 14.88 7.71
C ALA A 326 -15.80 14.08 6.49
N GLY A 327 -16.17 12.79 6.41
CA GLY A 327 -16.06 11.98 5.21
C GLY A 327 -17.39 11.82 4.51
N THR A 328 -17.46 10.84 3.60
CA THR A 328 -18.71 10.52 2.89
C THR A 328 -19.23 9.12 3.20
N TYR A 329 -18.45 8.31 3.94
CA TYR A 329 -18.81 6.93 4.23
C TYR A 329 -19.95 6.83 5.25
N PRO A 330 -21.00 6.02 5.03
CA PRO A 330 -22.12 5.90 5.97
C PRO A 330 -21.69 5.49 7.38
N ASP A 331 -22.28 6.12 8.40
CA ASP A 331 -22.07 5.78 9.82
C ASP A 331 -23.06 4.74 10.36
N ASP A 332 -23.93 4.17 9.51
CA ASP A 332 -24.92 3.22 9.98
C ASP A 332 -24.24 1.91 10.45
N VAL A 333 -24.69 1.41 11.60
CA VAL A 333 -24.05 0.27 12.29
C VAL A 333 -24.31 -1.05 11.56
N GLU A 334 -25.39 -1.14 10.78
CA GLU A 334 -25.83 -2.38 10.16
C GLU A 334 -25.12 -2.69 8.84
N GLN A 335 -24.84 -1.69 8.02
CA GLN A 335 -24.28 -1.86 6.67
C GLN A 335 -23.02 -1.02 6.46
N GLY A 336 -23.04 0.24 6.90
CA GLY A 336 -21.92 1.17 6.78
C GLY A 336 -20.67 0.68 7.50
N ILE A 337 -20.72 0.57 8.83
CA ILE A 337 -19.52 0.22 9.62
C ILE A 337 -18.88 -1.13 9.22
N PRO A 338 -19.64 -2.24 9.01
CA PRO A 338 -19.04 -3.48 8.52
C PRO A 338 -18.30 -3.32 7.19
N LYS A 339 -18.92 -2.65 6.21
CA LYS A 339 -18.31 -2.42 4.90
C LYS A 339 -17.10 -1.48 4.97
N MET A 340 -17.11 -0.51 5.89
CA MET A 340 -15.93 0.32 6.17
C MET A 340 -14.72 -0.54 6.60
N PHE A 341 -14.94 -1.53 7.47
CA PHE A 341 -13.88 -2.45 7.88
C PHE A 341 -13.37 -3.32 6.72
N GLU A 342 -14.23 -3.69 5.78
CA GLU A 342 -13.80 -4.36 4.54
C GLU A 342 -12.85 -3.47 3.72
N LEU A 343 -13.18 -2.18 3.53
CA LEU A 343 -12.31 -1.23 2.84
C LEU A 343 -10.96 -1.05 3.57
N LEU A 344 -10.98 -0.94 4.90
CA LEU A 344 -9.75 -0.87 5.70
C LEU A 344 -8.90 -2.14 5.53
N HIS A 345 -9.55 -3.30 5.48
CA HIS A 345 -8.87 -4.57 5.21
C HIS A 345 -8.25 -4.58 3.80
N TRP A 346 -8.92 -4.03 2.78
CA TRP A 346 -8.33 -3.86 1.46
C TRP A 346 -7.08 -2.96 1.52
N GLY A 347 -7.12 -1.85 2.26
CA GLY A 347 -5.92 -1.02 2.50
C GLY A 347 -4.74 -1.82 3.05
N LEU A 348 -4.96 -2.69 4.05
CA LEU A 348 -3.93 -3.60 4.57
C LEU A 348 -3.38 -4.55 3.50
N ARG A 349 -4.25 -5.16 2.70
CA ARG A 349 -3.88 -6.07 1.61
C ARG A 349 -3.09 -5.38 0.51
N GLY A 350 -3.36 -4.11 0.22
CA GLY A 350 -2.52 -3.32 -0.69
C GLY A 350 -1.20 -2.85 -0.07
N GLY A 351 -0.91 -3.21 1.18
CA GLY A 351 0.34 -2.92 1.86
C GLY A 351 0.55 -1.42 2.10
N VAL A 352 -0.45 -0.71 2.60
CA VAL A 352 -0.36 0.73 2.92
C VAL A 352 0.60 1.01 4.07
N GLU A 353 1.29 2.16 4.01
CA GLU A 353 2.23 2.63 5.04
C GLU A 353 1.52 3.00 6.33
N VAL A 354 0.39 3.69 6.21
CA VAL A 354 -0.46 4.16 7.30
C VAL A 354 -1.91 3.86 6.93
N LEU A 355 -2.71 3.41 7.91
CA LEU A 355 -4.13 3.10 7.77
C LEU A 355 -4.95 3.86 8.81
#